data_AF-A0A8B8AFC1-F1
#
_entry.id   AF-A0A8B8AFC1-F1
#
_cell.length_a   1.000
_cell.length_b   1.000
_cell.length_c   1.000
_cell.angle_alpha   90.00
_cell.angle_beta   90.00
_cell.angle_gamma   90.00
#
_symmetry.space_group_name_H-M   'P 1'
#
loop_
_entity.id
_entity.type
_entity.pdbx_description
1 polymer ?
#
loop_
_entity_poly.entity_id
_entity_poly.type
_entity_poly.pdbx_seq_one_letter_code
_entity_poly.pdbx_strand_id
1 'polypeptide(L)'
;MVFIFLLSLFFYVSEAPRAPTWDSCNCYWGTWKAWSQCSASCGGGRRYRSRSVWHDDVPRCDDFEKCASNDMGNDYDYSCNTVCYHGSYSGQSCRCHTGWYGKCCNNQVTCGHPGSISHGSVQGSSFIYNSQVTYRCNTHYKLTGGTSTRRCQINGVWTGYNPRCAFFNSCASSPCRNRGTCINEPDSYRCVCPRNFLGINCEYDNQPPEVRGCSEDIDIKSSEDITFFNWTAPSFYDPAGKPITVSTNYPTHNFNFSWGDFKVQYVALKPSNGLRKECVFNLKIRPKPCKTLQKPNNGARVCNGWKTDYGKFCLVFCGPRYSLDITSSHRQWYVCGAKGSWIPRESMSHCTGLFVTDKTKDARFRFTNCSAPDQVEKIQETYLTMLQTSPYGFFCTKFQNLCRKENVMISC
;
A
#
# COMPACT_ATOMS: atom_id res chain seq x y z
N MET A 1 -86.43 28.14 71.43
CA MET A 1 -87.50 28.78 70.65
C MET A 1 -87.28 28.38 69.20
N VAL A 2 -87.89 27.34 68.61
CA VAL A 2 -89.29 26.86 68.57
C VAL A 2 -90.29 27.97 68.26
N PHE A 3 -90.84 27.94 67.04
CA PHE A 3 -92.27 27.83 66.65
C PHE A 3 -92.33 28.12 65.13
N ILE A 4 -92.46 27.13 64.23
CA ILE A 4 -93.64 26.35 63.78
C ILE A 4 -94.80 27.22 63.28
N PHE A 5 -95.15 27.04 61.98
CA PHE A 5 -96.49 26.79 61.36
C PHE A 5 -96.45 27.31 59.90
N LEU A 6 -96.32 26.45 58.87
CA LEU A 6 -97.35 25.68 58.14
C LEU A 6 -98.47 26.53 57.49
N LEU A 7 -98.50 26.46 56.15
CA LEU A 7 -99.64 26.20 55.24
C LEU A 7 -99.77 27.13 54.01
N SER A 8 -99.58 26.45 52.88
CA SER A 8 -99.98 26.69 51.49
C SER A 8 -101.32 27.38 51.23
N LEU A 9 -101.42 28.14 50.13
CA LEU A 9 -102.26 27.76 48.97
C LEU A 9 -102.05 28.67 47.73
N PHE A 10 -101.74 27.96 46.64
CA PHE A 10 -101.83 28.14 45.19
C PHE A 10 -102.03 29.49 44.46
N PHE A 11 -101.24 29.55 43.38
CA PHE A 11 -101.13 30.47 42.26
C PHE A 11 -102.34 30.52 41.31
N TYR A 12 -102.55 31.69 40.70
CA TYR A 12 -102.89 31.82 39.28
C TYR A 12 -102.27 33.12 38.75
N VAL A 13 -101.29 33.02 37.84
CA VAL A 13 -100.72 34.15 37.09
C VAL A 13 -100.83 33.82 35.61
N SER A 14 -101.40 34.77 34.86
CA SER A 14 -101.59 34.73 33.40
C SER A 14 -100.26 34.82 32.63
N GLU A 15 -99.99 33.86 31.76
CA GLU A 15 -98.89 33.91 30.79
C GLU A 15 -99.31 34.59 29.47
N ALA A 16 -98.46 35.49 28.98
CA ALA A 16 -98.44 35.96 27.60
C ALA A 16 -97.64 34.97 26.70
N PRO A 17 -97.92 34.88 25.38
CA PRO A 17 -97.29 33.89 24.50
C PRO A 17 -95.81 34.22 24.24
N ARG A 18 -94.94 33.20 24.39
CA ARG A 18 -93.49 33.26 24.12
C ARG A 18 -93.21 33.18 22.62
N ALA A 19 -92.22 33.96 22.17
CA ALA A 19 -91.58 33.80 20.85
C ALA A 19 -90.82 32.45 20.78
N PRO A 20 -90.75 31.78 19.61
CA PRO A 20 -90.00 30.54 19.46
C PRO A 20 -88.48 30.79 19.50
N THR A 21 -87.81 30.27 20.53
CA THR A 21 -86.35 30.16 20.65
C THR A 21 -85.86 28.94 19.88
N TRP A 22 -84.89 29.13 18.96
CA TRP A 22 -84.31 28.05 18.16
C TRP A 22 -83.03 27.52 18.83
N ASP A 23 -83.18 26.79 19.94
CA ASP A 23 -82.16 25.88 20.49
C ASP A 23 -82.52 24.46 20.03
N SER A 24 -81.75 23.86 19.10
CA SER A 24 -82.13 22.56 18.54
C SER A 24 -81.05 21.47 18.48
N CYS A 25 -80.00 21.51 19.31
CA CYS A 25 -79.40 20.29 19.88
C CYS A 25 -78.90 20.69 21.29
N ASN A 26 -79.47 20.12 22.36
CA ASN A 26 -78.99 20.32 23.74
C ASN A 26 -77.70 19.53 23.95
N CYS A 27 -76.57 20.06 23.50
CA CYS A 27 -75.26 19.43 23.66
C CYS A 27 -74.57 19.95 24.92
N TYR A 28 -74.17 19.04 25.80
CA TYR A 28 -73.42 19.38 27.01
C TYR A 28 -71.95 19.03 26.85
N TRP A 29 -71.10 20.00 27.17
CA TRP A 29 -69.66 19.81 27.16
C TRP A 29 -69.20 19.24 28.49
N GLY A 30 -68.52 18.09 28.45
CA GLY A 30 -67.81 17.56 29.60
C GLY A 30 -66.65 18.49 30.01
N THR A 31 -66.14 18.28 31.21
CA THR A 31 -64.95 18.99 31.67
C THR A 31 -63.72 18.62 30.84
N TRP A 32 -62.82 19.58 30.66
CA TRP A 32 -61.56 19.35 29.97
C TRP A 32 -60.66 18.40 30.75
N LYS A 33 -60.10 17.39 30.06
CA LYS A 33 -59.00 16.59 30.60
C LYS A 33 -57.72 17.43 30.75
N ALA A 34 -56.78 16.92 31.52
CA ALA A 34 -55.48 17.56 31.71
C ALA A 34 -54.73 17.74 30.37
N TRP A 35 -53.93 18.80 30.27
CA TRP A 35 -53.06 19.05 29.12
C TRP A 35 -51.99 17.98 28.96
N SER A 36 -51.65 17.66 27.71
CA SER A 36 -50.52 16.83 27.37
C SER A 36 -49.19 17.47 27.79
N GLN A 37 -48.15 16.65 27.90
CA GLN A 37 -46.78 17.14 27.98
C GLN A 37 -46.45 18.01 26.75
N CYS A 38 -45.58 19.00 26.94
CA CYS A 38 -45.17 19.89 25.86
C CYS A 38 -44.32 19.12 24.85
N SER A 39 -44.53 19.34 23.55
CA SER A 39 -43.78 18.66 22.49
C SER A 39 -42.28 19.06 22.42
N ALA A 40 -41.85 20.05 23.21
CA ALA A 40 -40.48 20.51 23.30
C ALA A 40 -40.19 21.08 24.69
N SER A 41 -38.94 20.98 25.15
CA SER A 41 -38.47 21.50 26.44
C SER A 41 -37.98 22.97 26.38
N CYS A 42 -37.64 23.51 25.20
CA CYS A 42 -37.38 24.94 24.97
C CYS A 42 -37.62 25.32 23.50
N GLY A 43 -38.06 26.56 23.23
CA GLY A 43 -38.34 27.07 21.87
C GLY A 43 -39.67 26.59 21.28
N GLY A 44 -40.79 27.22 21.67
CA GLY A 44 -42.12 27.08 21.05
C GLY A 44 -42.66 25.66 20.84
N GLY A 45 -43.28 25.05 21.85
CA GLY A 45 -43.92 23.72 21.75
C GLY A 45 -45.45 23.76 21.71
N ARG A 46 -46.08 22.63 21.32
CA ARG A 46 -47.54 22.46 21.30
C ARG A 46 -47.99 21.47 22.37
N ARG A 47 -49.17 21.71 22.96
CA ARG A 47 -49.84 20.82 23.93
C ARG A 47 -51.30 20.65 23.50
N TYR A 48 -51.90 19.51 23.77
CA TYR A 48 -53.31 19.25 23.48
C TYR A 48 -54.04 18.69 24.70
N ARG A 49 -55.36 18.87 24.75
CA ARG A 49 -56.26 18.22 25.70
C ARG A 49 -57.57 17.91 25.01
N SER A 50 -58.33 16.99 25.56
CA SER A 50 -59.65 16.59 25.04
C SER A 50 -60.72 16.74 26.11
N ARG A 51 -61.97 16.92 25.68
CA ARG A 51 -63.17 16.79 26.51
C ARG A 51 -64.20 15.99 25.75
N SER A 52 -65.10 15.36 26.49
CA SER A 52 -66.22 14.62 25.91
C SER A 52 -67.37 15.57 25.59
N VAL A 53 -68.20 15.20 24.62
CA VAL A 53 -69.46 15.87 24.30
C VAL A 53 -70.55 14.82 24.35
N TRP A 54 -71.68 15.15 24.97
CA TRP A 54 -72.83 14.26 25.08
C TRP A 54 -74.11 15.00 24.68
N HIS A 55 -75.11 14.24 24.27
CA HIS A 55 -76.47 14.71 23.96
C HIS A 55 -77.46 13.83 24.71
N ASP A 56 -78.63 14.37 25.05
CA ASP A 56 -79.78 13.53 25.39
C ASP A 56 -80.43 13.04 24.09
N ASP A 57 -80.85 11.78 24.07
CA ASP A 57 -81.39 11.07 22.89
C ASP A 57 -82.62 11.80 22.30
N VAL A 58 -82.39 12.68 21.32
CA VAL A 58 -83.43 13.25 20.45
C VAL A 58 -83.08 12.88 19.00
N PRO A 59 -84.02 12.40 18.16
CA PRO A 59 -83.72 11.60 16.96
C PRO A 59 -83.22 12.39 15.73
N ARG A 60 -82.52 13.51 15.90
CA ARG A 60 -82.13 14.42 14.80
C ARG A 60 -80.66 14.80 14.71
N CYS A 61 -79.80 14.33 15.61
CA CYS A 61 -78.37 14.64 15.60
C CYS A 61 -77.57 13.32 15.41
N ASP A 62 -77.59 12.73 14.19
CA ASP A 62 -77.09 11.37 13.91
C ASP A 62 -75.56 11.19 13.79
N ASP A 63 -74.72 12.23 13.93
CA ASP A 63 -73.25 12.02 13.88
C ASP A 63 -72.38 13.14 14.49
N PHE A 64 -71.18 12.74 14.95
CA PHE A 64 -70.16 13.54 15.63
C PHE A 64 -69.70 14.79 14.86
N GLU A 65 -69.70 14.76 13.51
CA GLU A 65 -69.20 15.86 12.67
C GLU A 65 -70.05 17.14 12.74
N LYS A 66 -71.34 17.05 13.12
CA LYS A 66 -72.22 18.23 13.25
C LYS A 66 -71.96 19.07 14.50
N CYS A 67 -71.32 18.53 15.53
CA CYS A 67 -71.03 19.24 16.79
C CYS A 67 -69.62 19.85 16.83
N ALA A 68 -68.76 19.56 15.85
CA ALA A 68 -67.31 19.81 15.94
C ALA A 68 -66.76 20.89 14.98
N SER A 69 -67.58 21.68 14.28
CA SER A 69 -67.06 22.64 13.27
C SER A 69 -67.75 24.01 13.25
N ASN A 70 -67.58 24.79 14.31
CA ASN A 70 -67.93 26.21 14.27
C ASN A 70 -66.94 27.07 15.08
N ASP A 71 -65.64 26.82 14.90
CA ASP A 71 -64.62 27.85 15.16
C ASP A 71 -63.79 28.07 13.89
N MET A 72 -64.47 28.54 12.86
CA MET A 72 -63.98 29.53 11.89
C MET A 72 -65.25 30.26 11.41
N GLY A 73 -65.38 31.54 11.74
CA GLY A 73 -66.58 32.33 11.53
C GLY A 73 -67.12 32.24 10.10
N ASN A 74 -68.39 31.88 9.97
CA ASN A 74 -69.19 32.24 8.80
C ASN A 74 -69.90 33.55 9.15
N ASP A 75 -69.21 34.65 8.85
CA ASP A 75 -69.86 35.92 8.64
C ASP A 75 -70.83 35.71 7.45
N TYR A 76 -72.14 35.80 7.69
CA TYR A 76 -73.13 35.79 6.63
C TYR A 76 -73.11 37.16 5.95
N ASP A 77 -72.12 37.36 5.10
CA ASP A 77 -72.07 38.51 4.21
C ASP A 77 -72.98 38.27 3.00
N TYR A 78 -74.14 38.92 2.99
CA TYR A 78 -75.06 38.98 1.85
C TYR A 78 -74.55 39.88 0.72
N SER A 79 -73.27 40.29 0.73
CA SER A 79 -72.64 41.13 -0.29
C SER A 79 -71.50 40.49 -1.11
N CYS A 80 -71.35 39.15 -1.18
CA CYS A 80 -70.55 38.55 -2.28
C CYS A 80 -71.35 38.58 -3.60
N ASN A 81 -71.63 39.80 -4.06
CA ASN A 81 -72.04 40.14 -5.42
C ASN A 81 -70.90 39.74 -6.37
N THR A 82 -71.24 38.90 -7.35
CA THR A 82 -70.70 38.87 -8.74
C THR A 82 -69.20 38.75 -9.02
N VAL A 83 -68.31 38.64 -8.03
CA VAL A 83 -66.86 38.51 -8.28
C VAL A 83 -66.31 37.13 -7.89
N CYS A 84 -65.87 36.39 -8.92
CA CYS A 84 -65.17 35.12 -8.81
C CYS A 84 -63.68 35.38 -9.06
N TYR A 85 -62.92 35.72 -8.00
CA TYR A 85 -61.56 36.28 -8.11
C TYR A 85 -60.63 35.41 -8.98
N HIS A 86 -60.52 34.13 -8.64
CA HIS A 86 -59.69 33.15 -9.33
C HIS A 86 -60.53 31.93 -9.72
N GLY A 87 -61.60 32.16 -10.49
CA GLY A 87 -62.52 31.11 -10.92
C GLY A 87 -63.37 31.51 -12.13
N SER A 88 -64.21 30.58 -12.56
CA SER A 88 -65.19 30.79 -13.61
C SER A 88 -66.59 30.46 -13.10
N TYR A 89 -67.59 31.22 -13.52
CA TYR A 89 -68.98 30.94 -13.18
C TYR A 89 -69.49 29.69 -13.90
N SER A 90 -70.15 28.81 -13.16
CA SER A 90 -70.89 27.66 -13.68
C SER A 90 -72.30 27.71 -13.07
N GLY A 91 -73.19 28.47 -13.72
CA GLY A 91 -74.50 28.82 -13.15
C GLY A 91 -74.38 29.93 -12.08
N GLN A 92 -75.13 29.82 -10.98
CA GLN A 92 -75.07 30.73 -9.82
C GLN A 92 -73.90 30.42 -8.85
N SER A 93 -73.06 29.42 -9.15
CA SER A 93 -71.93 29.01 -8.31
C SER A 93 -70.60 29.33 -8.99
N CYS A 94 -69.64 29.84 -8.21
CA CYS A 94 -68.28 30.16 -8.66
C CYS A 94 -67.41 28.90 -8.53
N ARG A 95 -66.85 28.43 -9.66
CA ARG A 95 -65.95 27.28 -9.70
C ARG A 95 -64.50 27.78 -9.76
N CYS A 96 -63.71 27.48 -8.73
CA CYS A 96 -62.33 27.95 -8.63
C CYS A 96 -61.41 27.33 -9.68
N HIS A 97 -60.46 28.13 -10.18
CA HIS A 97 -59.31 27.64 -10.95
C HIS A 97 -58.44 26.75 -10.05
N THR A 98 -57.61 25.91 -10.66
CA THR A 98 -56.75 24.98 -9.92
C THR A 98 -55.78 25.73 -9.01
N GLY A 99 -55.78 25.37 -7.72
CA GLY A 99 -54.95 26.01 -6.69
C GLY A 99 -55.65 27.07 -5.83
N TRP A 100 -56.95 27.31 -6.04
CA TRP A 100 -57.78 28.24 -5.25
C TRP A 100 -59.00 27.53 -4.68
N TYR A 101 -59.49 27.99 -3.53
CA TYR A 101 -60.66 27.44 -2.83
C TYR A 101 -61.45 28.51 -2.07
N GLY A 102 -62.59 28.12 -1.50
CA GLY A 102 -63.51 29.01 -0.80
C GLY A 102 -64.68 29.48 -1.68
N LYS A 103 -65.73 30.00 -1.03
CA LYS A 103 -67.02 30.34 -1.67
C LYS A 103 -66.89 31.37 -2.82
N CYS A 104 -65.93 32.29 -2.72
CA CYS A 104 -65.65 33.28 -3.77
C CYS A 104 -64.23 33.11 -4.38
N CYS A 105 -63.58 31.95 -4.20
CA CYS A 105 -62.22 31.63 -4.70
C CYS A 105 -61.13 32.63 -4.29
N ASN A 106 -61.23 33.18 -3.08
CA ASN A 106 -60.29 34.15 -2.52
C ASN A 106 -59.15 33.51 -1.71
N ASN A 107 -59.23 32.21 -1.40
CA ASN A 107 -58.21 31.51 -0.61
C ASN A 107 -57.31 30.68 -1.52
N GLN A 108 -56.00 30.88 -1.39
CA GLN A 108 -55.02 30.11 -2.15
C GLN A 108 -54.64 28.83 -1.39
N VAL A 109 -54.56 27.70 -2.10
CA VAL A 109 -54.07 26.45 -1.52
C VAL A 109 -52.60 26.60 -1.17
N THR A 110 -52.27 26.42 0.10
CA THR A 110 -50.90 26.47 0.65
C THR A 110 -50.60 25.18 1.41
N CYS A 111 -49.40 24.65 1.23
CA CYS A 111 -48.94 23.46 1.94
C CYS A 111 -48.17 23.78 3.23
N GLY A 112 -48.00 25.08 3.55
CA GLY A 112 -47.22 25.54 4.69
C GLY A 112 -45.71 25.27 4.55
N HIS A 113 -44.93 25.74 5.54
CA HIS A 113 -43.48 25.57 5.52
C HIS A 113 -43.11 24.07 5.48
N PRO A 114 -42.27 23.62 4.54
CA PRO A 114 -42.00 22.20 4.28
C PRO A 114 -41.26 21.44 5.41
N GLY A 115 -40.86 22.15 6.46
CA GLY A 115 -40.02 21.67 7.57
C GLY A 115 -38.52 21.90 7.29
N SER A 116 -37.72 21.94 8.35
CA SER A 116 -36.26 21.94 8.25
C SER A 116 -35.71 20.51 8.34
N ILE A 117 -34.52 20.29 7.78
CA ILE A 117 -33.80 19.02 7.89
C ILE A 117 -32.48 19.25 8.61
N SER A 118 -32.07 18.33 9.49
CA SER A 118 -30.76 18.39 10.14
C SER A 118 -29.66 18.05 9.12
N HIS A 119 -28.52 18.73 9.22
CA HIS A 119 -27.38 18.55 8.30
C HIS A 119 -27.73 18.75 6.82
N GLY A 120 -28.65 19.68 6.54
CA GLY A 120 -29.03 20.06 5.19
C GLY A 120 -29.78 21.38 5.15
N SER A 121 -30.23 21.75 3.95
CA SER A 121 -30.95 22.97 3.67
C SER A 121 -32.13 22.69 2.74
N VAL A 122 -33.19 23.47 2.87
CA VAL A 122 -34.34 23.47 1.96
C VAL A 122 -34.32 24.76 1.14
N GLN A 123 -34.46 24.63 -0.17
CA GLN A 123 -34.47 25.71 -1.14
C GLN A 123 -35.87 25.85 -1.73
N GLY A 124 -36.49 27.01 -1.51
CA GLY A 124 -37.79 27.39 -2.07
C GLY A 124 -38.38 28.57 -1.31
N SER A 125 -38.96 29.53 -2.05
CA SER A 125 -39.48 30.79 -1.50
C SER A 125 -41.02 30.85 -1.49
N SER A 126 -41.70 29.94 -2.18
CA SER A 126 -43.16 29.89 -2.26
C SER A 126 -43.69 28.51 -1.87
N PHE A 127 -44.80 28.48 -1.14
CA PHE A 127 -45.40 27.27 -0.56
C PHE A 127 -46.85 27.04 -1.02
N ILE A 128 -47.25 27.70 -2.11
CA ILE A 128 -48.57 27.61 -2.73
C ILE A 128 -48.67 26.39 -3.66
N TYR A 129 -49.90 26.03 -4.07
CA TYR A 129 -50.17 24.96 -5.02
C TYR A 129 -49.19 24.93 -6.21
N ASN A 130 -48.71 23.73 -6.54
CA ASN A 130 -47.74 23.45 -7.61
C ASN A 130 -46.31 24.01 -7.38
N SER A 131 -46.05 24.76 -6.31
CA SER A 131 -44.69 25.14 -5.92
C SER A 131 -43.86 23.91 -5.59
N GLN A 132 -42.56 23.97 -5.89
CA GLN A 132 -41.61 22.88 -5.62
C GLN A 132 -40.49 23.39 -4.72
N VAL A 133 -40.17 22.60 -3.70
CA VAL A 133 -39.03 22.83 -2.81
C VAL A 133 -37.99 21.75 -3.04
N THR A 134 -36.71 22.13 -2.99
CA THR A 134 -35.57 21.23 -3.19
C THR A 134 -34.76 21.11 -1.90
N TYR A 135 -34.46 19.90 -1.47
CA TYR A 135 -33.63 19.61 -0.30
C TYR A 135 -32.20 19.31 -0.74
N ARG A 136 -31.22 19.85 -0.02
CA ARG A 136 -29.79 19.60 -0.23
C ARG A 136 -29.12 19.28 1.09
N CYS A 137 -28.40 18.17 1.16
CA CYS A 137 -27.62 17.83 2.34
C CYS A 137 -26.30 18.59 2.38
N ASN A 138 -25.77 18.77 3.59
CA ASN A 138 -24.42 19.29 3.81
C ASN A 138 -23.38 18.26 3.34
N THR A 139 -22.13 18.71 3.19
CA THR A 139 -21.00 17.86 2.83
C THR A 139 -20.89 16.63 3.75
N HIS A 140 -20.68 15.45 3.16
CA HIS A 140 -20.67 14.12 3.80
C HIS A 140 -22.03 13.56 4.26
N TYR A 141 -23.14 14.15 3.85
CA TYR A 141 -24.48 13.60 4.11
C TYR A 141 -25.23 13.33 2.80
N LYS A 142 -26.01 12.26 2.76
CA LYS A 142 -26.89 11.92 1.63
C LYS A 142 -28.35 11.87 2.05
N LEU A 143 -29.22 12.25 1.13
CA LEU A 143 -30.68 12.20 1.30
C LEU A 143 -31.14 10.75 1.42
N THR A 144 -31.94 10.47 2.44
CA THR A 144 -32.57 9.17 2.71
C THR A 144 -34.01 9.38 3.19
N GLY A 145 -34.87 8.37 3.01
CA GLY A 145 -36.25 8.38 3.51
C GLY A 145 -37.22 9.31 2.77
N GLY A 146 -36.86 9.84 1.59
CA GLY A 146 -37.70 10.72 0.79
C GLY A 146 -37.05 11.14 -0.52
N THR A 147 -37.70 12.02 -1.27
CA THR A 147 -37.20 12.59 -2.54
C THR A 147 -36.49 13.92 -2.32
N SER A 148 -35.53 14.25 -3.19
CA SER A 148 -34.80 15.53 -3.16
C SER A 148 -35.70 16.73 -3.45
N THR A 149 -36.89 16.51 -4.00
CA THR A 149 -37.87 17.57 -4.23
C THR A 149 -39.25 17.14 -3.76
N ARG A 150 -40.03 18.11 -3.29
CA ARG A 150 -41.44 17.93 -2.93
C ARG A 150 -42.26 19.03 -3.57
N ARG A 151 -43.45 18.68 -4.07
CA ARG A 151 -44.39 19.59 -4.73
C ARG A 151 -45.66 19.76 -3.89
N CYS A 152 -46.18 20.97 -3.82
CA CYS A 152 -47.41 21.25 -3.09
C CYS A 152 -48.63 20.77 -3.91
N GLN A 153 -49.40 19.83 -3.36
CA GLN A 153 -50.56 19.24 -4.03
C GLN A 153 -51.83 20.04 -3.80
N ILE A 154 -52.88 19.75 -4.56
CA ILE A 154 -54.17 20.48 -4.51
C ILE A 154 -54.90 20.31 -3.18
N ASN A 155 -54.61 19.24 -2.42
CA ASN A 155 -55.16 19.00 -1.08
C ASN A 155 -54.37 19.72 0.04
N GLY A 156 -53.42 20.60 -0.30
CA GLY A 156 -52.61 21.32 0.70
C GLY A 156 -51.54 20.46 1.38
N VAL A 157 -51.20 19.29 0.82
CA VAL A 157 -50.15 18.41 1.35
C VAL A 157 -48.96 18.35 0.38
N TRP A 158 -47.75 18.36 0.93
CA TRP A 158 -46.52 18.15 0.16
C TRP A 158 -46.41 16.69 -0.30
N THR A 159 -46.08 16.46 -1.56
CA THR A 159 -45.82 15.10 -2.08
C THR A 159 -44.76 14.38 -1.26
N GLY A 160 -44.99 13.10 -0.98
CA GLY A 160 -44.01 12.22 -0.33
C GLY A 160 -43.64 12.63 1.10
N TYR A 161 -42.64 11.94 1.64
CA TYR A 161 -42.16 12.14 3.01
C TYR A 161 -41.08 13.22 3.09
N ASN A 162 -40.93 13.83 4.26
CA ASN A 162 -39.84 14.76 4.53
C ASN A 162 -38.50 13.99 4.57
N PRO A 163 -37.55 14.25 3.65
CA PRO A 163 -36.31 13.51 3.59
C PRO A 163 -35.40 13.84 4.79
N ARG A 164 -34.44 12.95 5.05
CA ARG A 164 -33.42 13.13 6.09
C ARG A 164 -32.03 13.07 5.48
N CYS A 165 -31.09 13.82 6.03
CA CYS A 165 -29.69 13.72 5.67
C CYS A 165 -29.00 12.74 6.63
N ALA A 166 -28.62 11.57 6.12
CA ALA A 166 -27.82 10.62 6.87
C ALA A 166 -26.35 10.76 6.49
N PHE A 167 -25.46 10.61 7.48
CA PHE A 167 -24.03 10.62 7.23
C PHE A 167 -23.66 9.51 6.24
N PHE A 168 -22.95 9.86 5.19
CA PHE A 168 -22.52 8.94 4.16
C PHE A 168 -21.02 8.70 4.28
N ASN A 169 -20.66 7.47 4.60
CA ASN A 169 -19.27 7.04 4.71
C ASN A 169 -18.92 6.08 3.58
N SER A 170 -18.26 6.60 2.54
CA SER A 170 -17.76 5.80 1.42
C SER A 170 -16.71 4.77 1.86
N CYS A 171 -16.07 4.97 3.02
CA CYS A 171 -15.12 4.01 3.59
C CYS A 171 -15.76 2.85 4.36
N ALA A 172 -17.09 2.83 4.55
CA ALA A 172 -17.77 1.80 5.33
C ALA A 172 -17.58 0.38 4.75
N SER A 173 -17.37 0.25 3.44
CA SER A 173 -17.10 -1.02 2.76
C SER A 173 -15.63 -1.46 2.83
N SER A 174 -14.76 -0.70 3.49
CA SER A 174 -13.31 -0.94 3.54
C SER A 174 -12.67 -1.16 2.16
N PRO A 175 -12.78 -0.19 1.23
CA PRO A 175 -12.36 -0.38 -0.16
C PRO A 175 -10.83 -0.48 -0.35
N CYS A 176 -10.05 0.13 0.54
CA CYS A 176 -8.59 0.15 0.45
C CYS A 176 -7.97 -1.21 0.82
N ARG A 177 -7.22 -1.80 -0.09
CA ARG A 177 -6.52 -3.08 0.09
C ARG A 177 -5.14 -2.88 0.73
N ASN A 178 -4.48 -3.99 1.07
CA ASN A 178 -3.10 -4.03 1.53
C ASN A 178 -2.78 -3.06 2.69
N ARG A 179 -3.70 -2.94 3.65
CA ARG A 179 -3.59 -2.03 4.81
C ARG A 179 -3.56 -0.53 4.45
N GLY A 180 -4.13 -0.15 3.31
CA GLY A 180 -4.34 1.26 2.95
C GLY A 180 -5.31 1.97 3.89
N THR A 181 -5.06 3.26 4.12
CA THR A 181 -5.93 4.10 4.96
C THR A 181 -7.00 4.75 4.10
N CYS A 182 -8.28 4.50 4.41
CA CYS A 182 -9.38 5.11 3.69
C CYS A 182 -9.74 6.48 4.27
N ILE A 183 -9.84 7.50 3.40
CA ILE A 183 -10.28 8.83 3.75
C ILE A 183 -11.64 9.07 3.08
N ASN A 184 -12.66 9.35 3.87
CA ASN A 184 -14.00 9.68 3.38
C ASN A 184 -13.98 11.09 2.76
N GLU A 185 -14.27 11.18 1.47
CA GLU A 185 -14.37 12.44 0.75
C GLU A 185 -15.84 12.78 0.46
N PRO A 186 -16.16 14.03 0.06
CA PRO A 186 -17.51 14.36 -0.40
C PRO A 186 -17.88 13.49 -1.61
N ASP A 187 -18.92 12.67 -1.46
CA ASP A 187 -19.44 11.74 -2.48
C ASP A 187 -18.45 10.69 -3.02
N SER A 188 -17.27 10.54 -2.42
CA SER A 188 -16.22 9.60 -2.85
C SER A 188 -15.40 9.11 -1.65
N TYR A 189 -14.37 8.32 -1.92
CA TYR A 189 -13.30 7.99 -0.98
C TYR A 189 -11.95 8.12 -1.69
N ARG A 190 -10.89 8.27 -0.88
CA ARG A 190 -9.51 8.20 -1.36
C ARG A 190 -8.71 7.26 -0.47
N CYS A 191 -7.98 6.34 -1.08
CA CYS A 191 -7.05 5.49 -0.36
C CYS A 191 -5.66 6.14 -0.29
N VAL A 192 -5.11 6.21 0.92
CA VAL A 192 -3.69 6.50 1.14
C VAL A 192 -2.95 5.18 1.24
N CYS A 193 -2.16 4.87 0.21
CA CYS A 193 -1.46 3.61 0.11
C CYS A 193 -0.19 3.55 0.97
N PRO A 194 0.10 2.42 1.62
CA PRO A 194 1.37 2.21 2.29
C PRO A 194 2.51 2.19 1.26
N ARG A 195 3.76 2.30 1.74
CA ARG A 195 4.94 2.22 0.85
C ARG A 195 4.88 0.95 0.01
N ASN A 196 5.27 1.10 -1.25
CA ASN A 196 5.31 0.03 -2.26
C ASN A 196 3.94 -0.54 -2.69
N PHE A 197 2.81 0.08 -2.35
CA PHE A 197 1.52 -0.25 -2.96
C PHE A 197 1.00 0.92 -3.82
N LEU A 198 0.36 0.57 -4.93
CA LEU A 198 -0.16 1.48 -5.95
C LEU A 198 -1.60 1.09 -6.34
N GLY A 199 -2.26 1.96 -7.09
CA GLY A 199 -3.64 1.78 -7.53
C GLY A 199 -4.63 2.63 -6.73
N ILE A 200 -5.86 2.72 -7.22
CA ILE A 200 -6.93 3.54 -6.59
C ILE A 200 -7.27 2.97 -5.20
N ASN A 201 -7.20 1.65 -5.07
CA ASN A 201 -7.51 0.88 -3.88
C ASN A 201 -6.25 0.23 -3.27
N CYS A 202 -5.05 0.68 -3.63
CA CYS A 202 -3.79 0.09 -3.17
C CYS A 202 -3.67 -1.41 -3.51
N GLU A 203 -4.27 -1.83 -4.62
CA GLU A 203 -4.40 -3.21 -5.07
C GLU A 203 -3.13 -3.76 -5.73
N TYR A 204 -2.26 -2.88 -6.21
CA TYR A 204 -1.03 -3.25 -6.91
C TYR A 204 0.15 -3.21 -5.96
N ASP A 205 0.83 -4.34 -5.85
CA ASP A 205 2.07 -4.47 -5.11
C ASP A 205 3.25 -4.13 -6.02
N ASN A 206 4.03 -3.12 -5.63
CA ASN A 206 5.22 -2.64 -6.31
C ASN A 206 6.51 -2.92 -5.49
N GLN A 207 6.44 -3.81 -4.50
CA GLN A 207 7.61 -4.28 -3.79
C GLN A 207 8.31 -5.37 -4.63
N PRO A 208 9.62 -5.25 -4.89
CA PRO A 208 10.39 -6.31 -5.51
C PRO A 208 10.61 -7.47 -4.51
N PRO A 209 10.93 -8.68 -5.00
CA PRO A 209 11.30 -9.79 -4.12
C PRO A 209 12.48 -9.44 -3.21
N GLU A 210 12.51 -10.04 -2.02
CA GLU A 210 13.63 -9.96 -1.09
C GLU A 210 14.47 -11.23 -1.11
N VAL A 211 15.74 -11.11 -0.71
CA VAL A 211 16.69 -12.22 -0.65
C VAL A 211 17.35 -12.29 0.72
N ARG A 212 17.51 -13.51 1.25
CA ARG A 212 18.23 -13.82 2.48
C ARG A 212 19.25 -14.92 2.25
N GLY A 213 20.42 -14.79 2.88
CA GLY A 213 21.51 -15.76 2.75
C GLY A 213 22.19 -15.70 1.38
N CYS A 214 22.31 -14.52 0.79
CA CYS A 214 23.15 -14.34 -0.39
C CYS A 214 24.62 -14.52 0.03
N SER A 215 25.31 -15.47 -0.61
CA SER A 215 26.72 -15.73 -0.33
C SER A 215 27.58 -14.54 -0.76
N GLU A 216 28.68 -14.31 -0.06
CA GLU A 216 29.73 -13.38 -0.48
C GLU A 216 30.66 -14.05 -1.50
N ASP A 217 31.60 -13.28 -2.06
CA ASP A 217 32.62 -13.80 -2.96
C ASP A 217 33.51 -14.84 -2.23
N ILE A 218 33.80 -15.95 -2.92
CA ILE A 218 34.48 -17.11 -2.33
C ILE A 218 35.78 -17.38 -3.08
N ASP A 219 36.90 -17.31 -2.34
CA ASP A 219 38.24 -17.64 -2.82
C ASP A 219 38.70 -18.99 -2.27
N ILE A 220 38.88 -19.98 -3.14
CA ILE A 220 39.30 -21.34 -2.78
C ILE A 220 40.71 -21.61 -3.30
N LYS A 221 41.56 -22.17 -2.43
CA LYS A 221 42.89 -22.67 -2.79
C LYS A 221 42.88 -24.20 -2.83
N SER A 222 43.00 -24.76 -4.03
CA SER A 222 42.93 -26.21 -4.26
C SER A 222 44.23 -26.77 -4.83
N SER A 223 44.61 -27.97 -4.41
CA SER A 223 45.70 -28.75 -5.03
C SER A 223 45.23 -29.57 -6.22
N GLU A 224 43.93 -29.83 -6.29
CA GLU A 224 43.30 -30.65 -7.33
C GLU A 224 42.88 -29.76 -8.49
N ASP A 225 42.99 -30.30 -9.71
CA ASP A 225 42.61 -29.66 -10.96
C ASP A 225 41.08 -29.53 -11.11
N ILE A 226 40.32 -30.42 -10.44
CA ILE A 226 38.88 -30.36 -10.27
C ILE A 226 38.55 -30.31 -8.77
N THR A 227 37.76 -29.31 -8.37
CA THR A 227 37.34 -29.10 -6.99
C THR A 227 35.81 -29.22 -6.91
N PHE A 228 35.33 -30.17 -6.11
CA PHE A 228 33.92 -30.23 -5.74
C PHE A 228 33.62 -29.13 -4.72
N PHE A 229 32.65 -28.28 -5.03
CA PHE A 229 32.24 -27.21 -4.14
C PHE A 229 30.73 -27.22 -3.94
N ASN A 230 30.32 -26.96 -2.70
CA ASN A 230 28.93 -26.88 -2.27
C ASN A 230 28.71 -25.54 -1.56
N TRP A 231 27.67 -24.83 -1.93
CA TRP A 231 27.28 -23.56 -1.31
C TRP A 231 25.83 -23.58 -0.85
N THR A 232 25.50 -22.67 0.06
CA THR A 232 24.12 -22.51 0.51
C THR A 232 23.36 -21.68 -0.51
N ALA A 233 22.30 -22.25 -1.10
CA ALA A 233 21.43 -21.51 -2.00
C ALA A 233 20.70 -20.38 -1.25
N PRO A 234 20.62 -19.17 -1.81
CA PRO A 234 19.88 -18.07 -1.19
C PRO A 234 18.38 -18.37 -1.17
N SER A 235 17.70 -17.83 -0.16
CA SER A 235 16.25 -17.89 -0.06
C SER A 235 15.65 -16.59 -0.59
N PHE A 236 14.72 -16.70 -1.53
CA PHE A 236 13.95 -15.58 -2.03
C PHE A 236 12.51 -15.68 -1.52
N TYR A 237 11.93 -14.53 -1.21
CA TYR A 237 10.53 -14.44 -0.83
C TYR A 237 9.96 -13.09 -1.21
N ASP A 238 8.64 -13.06 -1.34
CA ASP A 238 7.89 -11.83 -1.49
C ASP A 238 7.30 -11.43 -0.13
N PRO A 239 7.58 -10.22 0.38
CA PRO A 239 7.06 -9.79 1.68
C PRO A 239 5.54 -9.71 1.77
N ALA A 240 4.84 -9.57 0.63
CA ALA A 240 3.39 -9.61 0.56
C ALA A 240 2.83 -11.04 0.30
N GLY A 241 3.70 -12.06 0.28
CA GLY A 241 3.32 -13.46 0.09
C GLY A 241 2.91 -13.82 -1.33
N LYS A 242 3.30 -13.01 -2.33
CA LYS A 242 3.00 -13.30 -3.74
C LYS A 242 3.92 -14.39 -4.32
N PRO A 243 3.44 -15.18 -5.30
CA PRO A 243 4.27 -16.19 -5.95
C PRO A 243 5.43 -15.54 -6.70
N ILE A 244 6.61 -16.16 -6.59
CA ILE A 244 7.83 -15.76 -7.28
C ILE A 244 8.44 -16.97 -8.00
N THR A 245 9.19 -16.72 -9.07
CA THR A 245 9.92 -17.74 -9.82
C THR A 245 11.41 -17.49 -9.65
N VAL A 246 12.16 -18.51 -9.22
CA VAL A 246 13.62 -18.41 -9.03
C VAL A 246 14.32 -19.21 -10.12
N SER A 247 15.29 -18.58 -10.79
CA SER A 247 16.17 -19.19 -11.78
C SER A 247 17.63 -19.04 -11.39
N THR A 248 18.48 -19.98 -11.81
CA THR A 248 19.92 -20.01 -11.52
C THR A 248 20.68 -20.49 -12.75
N ASN A 249 21.91 -20.01 -12.93
CA ASN A 249 22.80 -20.50 -13.99
C ASN A 249 23.46 -21.84 -13.65
N TYR A 250 23.37 -22.30 -12.41
CA TYR A 250 23.77 -23.65 -11.99
C TYR A 250 22.56 -24.46 -11.51
N PRO A 251 22.34 -25.69 -12.02
CA PRO A 251 21.14 -26.49 -11.75
C PRO A 251 21.06 -27.00 -10.31
N THR A 252 22.22 -27.17 -9.66
CA THR A 252 22.37 -27.63 -8.28
C THR A 252 23.26 -26.67 -7.51
N HIS A 253 23.10 -26.62 -6.19
CA HIS A 253 23.95 -25.83 -5.28
C HIS A 253 25.30 -26.52 -4.98
N ASN A 254 25.67 -27.48 -5.83
CA ASN A 254 26.93 -28.18 -5.82
C ASN A 254 27.38 -28.40 -7.25
N PHE A 255 28.67 -28.25 -7.51
CA PHE A 255 29.23 -28.43 -8.84
C PHE A 255 30.74 -28.71 -8.78
N ASN A 256 31.25 -29.36 -9.83
CA ASN A 256 32.68 -29.60 -10.00
C ASN A 256 33.28 -28.49 -10.85
N PHE A 257 34.22 -27.74 -10.27
CA PHE A 257 34.87 -26.63 -10.94
C PHE A 257 36.35 -26.91 -11.17
N SER A 258 36.85 -26.54 -12.33
CA SER A 258 38.29 -26.44 -12.58
C SER A 258 38.86 -25.15 -11.99
N TRP A 259 40.17 -24.95 -12.06
CA TRP A 259 40.73 -23.64 -11.72
C TRP A 259 40.24 -22.56 -12.67
N GLY A 260 39.79 -21.44 -12.11
CA GLY A 260 39.24 -20.34 -12.89
C GLY A 260 38.44 -19.36 -12.04
N ASP A 261 37.77 -18.46 -12.74
CA ASP A 261 36.79 -17.53 -12.18
C ASP A 261 35.41 -17.94 -12.68
N PHE A 262 34.49 -18.13 -11.75
CA PHE A 262 33.11 -18.51 -12.02
C PHE A 262 32.18 -17.49 -11.36
N LYS A 263 31.02 -17.30 -11.96
CA LYS A 263 30.00 -16.38 -11.45
C LYS A 263 28.73 -17.17 -11.22
N VAL A 264 28.28 -17.25 -9.97
CA VAL A 264 27.01 -17.87 -9.62
C VAL A 264 25.96 -16.77 -9.54
N GLN A 265 24.85 -16.95 -10.23
CA GLN A 265 23.77 -15.97 -10.31
C GLN A 265 22.43 -16.64 -10.06
N TYR A 266 21.70 -16.09 -9.09
CA TYR A 266 20.30 -16.39 -8.84
C TYR A 266 19.45 -15.16 -9.15
N VAL A 267 18.32 -15.38 -9.81
CA VAL A 267 17.35 -14.34 -10.16
C VAL A 267 15.98 -14.78 -9.68
N ALA A 268 15.36 -14.00 -8.81
CA ALA A 268 13.95 -14.12 -8.47
C ALA A 268 13.13 -13.11 -9.27
N LEU A 269 12.11 -13.60 -9.97
CA LEU A 269 11.16 -12.82 -10.75
C LEU A 269 9.79 -12.89 -10.10
N LYS A 270 9.10 -11.74 -10.03
CA LYS A 270 7.71 -11.62 -9.62
C LYS A 270 6.83 -11.58 -10.87
N PRO A 271 6.12 -12.66 -11.23
CA PRO A 271 5.42 -12.75 -12.52
C PRO A 271 4.30 -11.72 -12.68
N SER A 272 3.72 -11.24 -11.57
CA SER A 272 2.58 -10.32 -11.59
C SER A 272 2.90 -8.93 -12.15
N ASN A 273 4.15 -8.48 -12.05
CA ASN A 273 4.56 -7.13 -12.42
C ASN A 273 5.97 -7.04 -13.04
N GLY A 274 6.67 -8.18 -13.16
CA GLY A 274 8.01 -8.25 -13.76
C GLY A 274 9.14 -7.74 -12.87
N LEU A 275 8.87 -7.35 -11.61
CA LEU A 275 9.93 -6.95 -10.69
C LEU A 275 10.86 -8.13 -10.40
N ARG A 276 12.16 -7.85 -10.28
CA ARG A 276 13.17 -8.89 -10.05
C ARG A 276 14.19 -8.51 -8.99
N LYS A 277 14.77 -9.53 -8.37
CA LYS A 277 15.88 -9.41 -7.42
C LYS A 277 16.95 -10.44 -7.75
N GLU A 278 18.21 -10.02 -7.68
CA GLU A 278 19.36 -10.86 -8.01
C GLU A 278 20.27 -11.06 -6.80
N CYS A 279 20.87 -12.24 -6.72
CA CYS A 279 21.98 -12.56 -5.82
C CYS A 279 23.11 -13.14 -6.67
N VAL A 280 24.24 -12.44 -6.68
CA VAL A 280 25.40 -12.76 -7.51
C VAL A 280 26.63 -12.78 -6.62
N PHE A 281 27.41 -13.85 -6.73
CA PHE A 281 28.71 -13.95 -6.08
C PHE A 281 29.72 -14.62 -7.01
N ASN A 282 30.98 -14.24 -6.83
CA ASN A 282 32.10 -14.74 -7.60
C ASN A 282 32.76 -15.90 -6.85
N LEU A 283 33.04 -16.98 -7.58
CA LEU A 283 33.77 -18.14 -7.08
C LEU A 283 35.11 -18.20 -7.83
N LYS A 284 36.20 -18.03 -7.09
CA LYS A 284 37.55 -18.03 -7.63
C LYS A 284 38.33 -19.19 -7.07
N ILE A 285 38.67 -20.14 -7.93
CA ILE A 285 39.38 -21.36 -7.53
C ILE A 285 40.75 -21.32 -8.14
N ARG A 286 41.77 -21.21 -7.28
CA ARG A 286 43.16 -21.09 -7.67
C ARG A 286 44.00 -22.19 -7.04
N PRO A 287 45.15 -22.53 -7.64
CA PRO A 287 46.14 -23.37 -7.00
C PRO A 287 46.62 -22.84 -5.63
N LYS A 288 47.15 -23.73 -4.79
CA LYS A 288 47.78 -23.31 -3.53
C LYS A 288 49.05 -22.50 -3.81
N PRO A 289 49.21 -21.31 -3.21
CA PRO A 289 50.38 -20.47 -3.47
C PRO A 289 51.65 -21.12 -2.90
N CYS A 290 52.74 -20.97 -3.65
CA CYS A 290 54.06 -21.43 -3.23
C CYS A 290 54.62 -20.53 -2.14
N LYS A 291 55.21 -21.12 -1.08
CA LYS A 291 55.99 -20.35 -0.12
C LYS A 291 57.16 -19.67 -0.84
N THR A 292 57.43 -18.41 -0.52
CA THR A 292 58.60 -17.71 -1.08
C THR A 292 59.89 -18.41 -0.66
N LEU A 293 60.71 -18.84 -1.63
CA LEU A 293 62.04 -19.39 -1.36
C LEU A 293 62.99 -18.29 -0.89
N GLN A 294 63.84 -18.61 0.08
CA GLN A 294 64.91 -17.71 0.51
C GLN A 294 65.97 -17.53 -0.59
N LYS A 295 66.70 -16.42 -0.53
CA LYS A 295 67.83 -16.19 -1.42
C LYS A 295 69.03 -17.06 -1.01
N PRO A 296 69.77 -17.65 -1.97
CA PRO A 296 70.96 -18.43 -1.68
C PRO A 296 72.09 -17.51 -1.18
N ASN A 297 72.96 -18.03 -0.31
CA ASN A 297 74.15 -17.29 0.13
C ASN A 297 75.13 -17.25 -1.05
N ASN A 298 75.78 -16.10 -1.26
CA ASN A 298 76.76 -15.90 -2.36
C ASN A 298 76.23 -16.24 -3.76
N GLY A 299 74.92 -16.14 -3.96
CA GLY A 299 74.26 -16.46 -5.22
C GLY A 299 73.00 -15.63 -5.45
N ALA A 300 72.32 -15.90 -6.56
CA ALA A 300 71.06 -15.31 -6.94
C ALA A 300 70.01 -16.41 -7.16
N ARG A 301 68.81 -16.17 -6.65
CA ARG A 301 67.62 -16.95 -6.96
C ARG A 301 66.95 -16.35 -8.18
N VAL A 302 66.78 -17.15 -9.22
CA VAL A 302 66.18 -16.72 -10.49
C VAL A 302 64.91 -17.52 -10.74
N CYS A 303 63.77 -16.86 -10.78
CA CYS A 303 62.46 -17.51 -10.89
C CYS A 303 61.62 -16.90 -12.01
N ASN A 304 60.59 -17.62 -12.45
CA ASN A 304 59.52 -16.99 -13.21
C ASN A 304 58.76 -15.94 -12.37
N GLY A 305 58.72 -14.72 -12.90
CA GLY A 305 58.04 -13.53 -12.37
C GLY A 305 56.54 -13.49 -12.58
N TRP A 306 55.93 -14.58 -13.05
CA TRP A 306 54.53 -14.60 -13.43
C TRP A 306 53.65 -14.30 -12.22
N LYS A 307 52.84 -13.23 -12.29
CA LYS A 307 51.74 -12.94 -11.34
C LYS A 307 50.53 -13.83 -11.64
N THR A 308 50.78 -15.10 -11.90
CA THR A 308 49.73 -16.08 -12.21
C THR A 308 49.60 -17.05 -11.06
N ASP A 309 48.44 -17.67 -10.94
CA ASP A 309 48.20 -18.69 -9.92
C ASP A 309 48.86 -20.04 -10.26
N TYR A 310 49.60 -20.14 -11.37
CA TYR A 310 50.23 -21.37 -11.84
C TYR A 310 51.72 -21.41 -11.49
N GLY A 311 52.26 -22.62 -11.46
CA GLY A 311 53.48 -22.98 -10.76
C GLY A 311 54.71 -22.06 -10.91
N LYS A 312 55.55 -22.09 -9.89
CA LYS A 312 56.83 -21.39 -9.84
C LYS A 312 57.98 -22.32 -10.21
N PHE A 313 58.90 -21.82 -11.03
CA PHE A 313 60.12 -22.49 -11.46
C PHE A 313 61.28 -21.59 -11.11
N CYS A 314 62.25 -22.11 -10.37
CA CYS A 314 63.39 -21.35 -9.89
C CYS A 314 64.70 -22.13 -10.09
N LEU A 315 65.77 -21.38 -10.33
CA LEU A 315 67.15 -21.83 -10.45
C LEU A 315 68.04 -21.00 -9.51
N VAL A 316 69.20 -21.57 -9.18
CA VAL A 316 70.25 -20.91 -8.41
C VAL A 316 71.43 -20.58 -9.33
N PHE A 317 71.87 -19.34 -9.29
CA PHE A 317 73.08 -18.86 -9.95
C PHE A 317 74.09 -18.48 -8.88
N CYS A 318 75.37 -18.81 -9.05
CA CYS A 318 76.40 -18.51 -8.05
C CYS A 318 77.28 -17.34 -8.47
N GLY A 319 77.69 -16.54 -7.49
CA GLY A 319 78.61 -15.43 -7.68
C GLY A 319 80.05 -15.88 -7.97
N PRO A 320 80.99 -14.92 -8.08
CA PRO A 320 82.39 -15.22 -8.38
C PRO A 320 83.00 -16.14 -7.33
N ARG A 321 83.71 -17.19 -7.76
CA ARG A 321 84.44 -18.15 -6.90
C ARG A 321 83.58 -19.09 -6.04
N TYR A 322 82.25 -18.98 -6.09
CA TYR A 322 81.35 -19.90 -5.40
C TYR A 322 80.70 -20.90 -6.36
N SER A 323 80.39 -22.10 -5.89
CA SER A 323 79.68 -23.14 -6.63
C SER A 323 78.65 -23.88 -5.76
N LEU A 324 77.72 -24.58 -6.42
CA LEU A 324 76.86 -25.57 -5.77
C LEU A 324 77.68 -26.80 -5.37
N ASP A 325 77.33 -27.41 -4.23
CA ASP A 325 77.97 -28.65 -3.76
C ASP A 325 77.53 -29.86 -4.61
N ILE A 326 78.47 -30.73 -4.99
CA ILE A 326 78.37 -31.72 -6.08
C ILE A 326 77.55 -32.97 -5.66
N THR A 327 77.18 -33.08 -4.39
CA THR A 327 76.43 -34.22 -3.85
C THR A 327 74.95 -34.21 -4.23
N SER A 328 74.38 -33.05 -4.59
CA SER A 328 72.99 -32.95 -5.03
C SER A 328 72.88 -33.26 -6.53
N SER A 329 72.11 -34.30 -6.87
CA SER A 329 71.78 -34.66 -8.26
C SER A 329 71.39 -33.41 -9.06
N HIS A 330 71.82 -33.31 -10.33
CA HIS A 330 71.70 -32.14 -11.23
C HIS A 330 70.27 -31.64 -11.55
N ARG A 331 69.27 -31.93 -10.73
CA ARG A 331 67.95 -31.29 -10.79
C ARG A 331 68.06 -29.88 -10.23
N GLN A 332 68.63 -28.97 -11.01
CA GLN A 332 68.79 -27.55 -10.65
C GLN A 332 67.44 -26.82 -10.49
N TRP A 333 66.35 -27.41 -10.97
CA TRP A 333 65.00 -26.85 -10.87
C TRP A 333 64.38 -27.05 -9.50
N TYR A 334 64.03 -25.92 -8.88
CA TYR A 334 63.04 -25.87 -7.81
C TYR A 334 61.70 -25.55 -8.45
N VAL A 335 60.77 -26.49 -8.37
CA VAL A 335 59.44 -26.36 -8.97
C VAL A 335 58.40 -26.45 -7.88
N CYS A 336 57.47 -25.50 -7.87
CA CYS A 336 56.28 -25.55 -7.05
C CYS A 336 55.06 -25.46 -7.95
N GLY A 337 54.34 -26.57 -8.05
CA GLY A 337 53.10 -26.66 -8.81
C GLY A 337 51.87 -26.34 -7.96
N ALA A 338 50.72 -26.85 -8.37
CA ALA A 338 49.45 -26.50 -7.76
C ALA A 338 49.26 -26.95 -6.30
N LYS A 339 50.08 -27.91 -5.85
CA LYS A 339 50.09 -28.37 -4.46
C LYS A 339 50.67 -27.33 -3.49
N GLY A 340 51.33 -26.28 -3.98
CA GLY A 340 51.97 -25.25 -3.15
C GLY A 340 53.29 -25.68 -2.48
N SER A 341 53.73 -26.91 -2.73
CA SER A 341 54.97 -27.47 -2.18
C SER A 341 56.08 -27.51 -3.23
N TRP A 342 57.30 -27.14 -2.81
CA TRP A 342 58.49 -27.18 -3.65
C TRP A 342 59.02 -28.60 -3.83
N ILE A 343 59.53 -28.86 -5.04
CA ILE A 343 60.24 -30.06 -5.44
C ILE A 343 61.60 -29.61 -6.00
N PRO A 344 62.73 -30.08 -5.46
CA PRO A 344 62.83 -30.93 -4.27
C PRO A 344 62.28 -30.24 -3.00
N ARG A 345 61.87 -31.03 -1.99
CA ARG A 345 61.35 -30.51 -0.72
C ARG A 345 62.43 -29.89 0.18
N GLU A 346 63.69 -30.11 -0.16
CA GLU A 346 64.85 -29.55 0.52
C GLU A 346 64.90 -28.03 0.36
N SER A 347 65.57 -27.36 1.31
CA SER A 347 65.84 -25.93 1.21
C SER A 347 66.65 -25.61 -0.04
N MET A 348 66.42 -24.43 -0.62
CA MET A 348 67.18 -23.97 -1.79
C MET A 348 68.69 -24.00 -1.50
N SER A 349 69.47 -24.63 -2.38
CA SER A 349 70.90 -24.81 -2.19
C SER A 349 71.63 -23.47 -2.13
N HIS A 350 72.56 -23.34 -1.18
CA HIS A 350 73.43 -22.18 -1.06
C HIS A 350 74.71 -22.37 -1.89
N CYS A 351 75.34 -21.28 -2.33
CA CYS A 351 76.62 -21.32 -3.06
C CYS A 351 77.79 -21.30 -2.06
N THR A 352 78.07 -22.46 -1.45
CA THR A 352 79.11 -22.63 -0.41
C THR A 352 80.39 -23.27 -0.92
N GLY A 353 80.37 -23.93 -2.09
CA GLY A 353 81.56 -24.54 -2.66
C GLY A 353 82.59 -23.47 -3.03
N LEU A 354 83.78 -23.55 -2.44
CA LEU A 354 84.88 -22.59 -2.67
C LEU A 354 85.80 -22.98 -3.84
N PHE A 355 85.68 -24.22 -4.34
CA PHE A 355 86.55 -24.76 -5.40
C PHE A 355 85.73 -25.14 -6.63
N VAL A 356 86.02 -24.47 -7.74
CA VAL A 356 85.49 -24.82 -9.06
C VAL A 356 86.28 -25.99 -9.60
N THR A 357 85.73 -27.19 -9.46
CA THR A 357 86.23 -28.37 -10.19
C THR A 357 85.63 -28.40 -11.60
N ASP A 358 86.23 -29.12 -12.54
CA ASP A 358 85.65 -29.29 -13.89
C ASP A 358 84.24 -29.91 -13.85
N LYS A 359 83.88 -30.64 -12.78
CA LYS A 359 82.52 -31.18 -12.54
C LYS A 359 81.48 -30.11 -12.13
N THR A 360 81.92 -28.91 -11.73
CA THR A 360 81.08 -27.76 -11.32
C THR A 360 81.14 -26.58 -12.28
N LYS A 361 81.82 -26.77 -13.42
CA LYS A 361 82.21 -25.70 -14.33
C LYS A 361 81.16 -25.48 -15.42
N ASP A 362 79.94 -25.13 -15.03
CA ASP A 362 78.97 -24.58 -15.99
C ASP A 362 78.97 -23.05 -15.92
N ALA A 363 79.64 -22.42 -16.88
CA ALA A 363 79.78 -20.97 -16.97
C ALA A 363 78.44 -20.23 -17.19
N ARG A 364 77.37 -20.96 -17.58
CA ARG A 364 76.04 -20.39 -17.82
C ARG A 364 75.37 -19.93 -16.52
N PHE A 365 75.60 -20.64 -15.40
CA PHE A 365 74.96 -20.35 -14.11
C PHE A 365 75.79 -19.43 -13.20
N ARG A 366 76.66 -18.60 -13.80
CA ARG A 366 77.60 -17.74 -13.05
C ARG A 366 77.51 -16.30 -13.50
N PHE A 367 77.64 -15.40 -12.53
CA PHE A 367 77.65 -13.96 -12.73
C PHE A 367 78.80 -13.30 -11.99
N THR A 368 79.19 -12.11 -12.44
CA THR A 368 80.15 -11.24 -11.75
C THR A 368 79.46 -10.31 -10.77
N ASN A 369 78.42 -9.63 -11.24
CA ASN A 369 77.54 -8.77 -10.46
C ASN A 369 76.09 -9.00 -10.90
N CYS A 370 75.24 -9.54 -10.03
CA CYS A 370 73.88 -9.90 -10.37
C CYS A 370 72.91 -8.70 -10.52
N SER A 371 73.40 -7.48 -10.28
CA SER A 371 72.66 -6.24 -10.49
C SER A 371 73.15 -5.44 -11.71
N ALA A 372 74.25 -5.86 -12.34
CA ALA A 372 74.75 -5.19 -13.54
C ALA A 372 73.84 -5.53 -14.75
N PRO A 373 73.43 -4.55 -15.57
CA PRO A 373 72.44 -4.78 -16.65
C PRO A 373 72.81 -5.89 -17.63
N ASP A 374 74.09 -5.96 -18.03
CA ASP A 374 74.62 -6.99 -18.92
C ASP A 374 74.53 -8.41 -18.31
N GLN A 375 74.79 -8.51 -17.00
CA GLN A 375 74.68 -9.78 -16.28
C GLN A 375 73.21 -10.17 -16.05
N VAL A 376 72.35 -9.20 -15.76
CA VAL A 376 70.89 -9.42 -15.61
C VAL A 376 70.33 -10.02 -16.90
N GLU A 377 70.62 -9.42 -18.06
CA GLU A 377 70.16 -9.92 -19.35
C GLU A 377 70.69 -11.34 -19.63
N LYS A 378 71.99 -11.57 -19.43
CA LYS A 378 72.59 -12.91 -19.56
C LYS A 378 71.91 -13.95 -18.66
N ILE A 379 71.62 -13.61 -17.40
CA ILE A 379 70.95 -14.50 -16.45
C ILE A 379 69.52 -14.82 -16.92
N GLN A 380 68.77 -13.81 -17.36
CA GLN A 380 67.39 -13.98 -17.84
C GLN A 380 67.32 -14.86 -19.08
N GLU A 381 68.18 -14.62 -20.07
CA GLU A 381 68.27 -15.43 -21.28
C GLU A 381 68.65 -16.86 -20.97
N THR A 382 69.69 -17.06 -20.15
CA THR A 382 70.11 -18.39 -19.70
C THR A 382 68.97 -19.14 -19.03
N TYR A 383 68.26 -18.48 -18.09
CA TYR A 383 67.11 -19.06 -17.41
C TYR A 383 66.02 -19.52 -18.41
N LEU A 384 65.68 -18.68 -19.39
CA LEU A 384 64.64 -18.99 -20.37
C LEU A 384 65.05 -20.12 -21.30
N THR A 385 66.27 -20.11 -21.83
CA THR A 385 66.79 -21.20 -22.67
C THR A 385 66.76 -22.52 -21.91
N MET A 386 67.14 -22.51 -20.63
CA MET A 386 67.07 -23.71 -19.79
C MET A 386 65.62 -24.13 -19.54
N LEU A 387 64.69 -23.19 -19.29
CA LEU A 387 63.28 -23.53 -19.08
C LEU A 387 62.66 -24.18 -20.32
N GLN A 388 62.91 -23.61 -21.49
CA GLN A 388 62.39 -24.07 -22.78
C GLN A 388 62.91 -25.46 -23.16
N THR A 389 64.16 -25.76 -22.82
CA THR A 389 64.80 -27.06 -23.11
C THR A 389 64.57 -28.11 -22.01
N SER A 390 64.02 -27.70 -20.86
CA SER A 390 63.69 -28.61 -19.75
C SER A 390 62.40 -29.41 -20.00
N PRO A 391 62.11 -30.44 -19.18
CA PRO A 391 60.80 -31.10 -19.17
C PRO A 391 59.60 -30.16 -18.92
N TYR A 392 59.85 -28.95 -18.40
CA TYR A 392 58.85 -27.92 -18.16
C TYR A 392 58.68 -26.95 -19.34
N GLY A 393 59.41 -27.14 -20.45
CA GLY A 393 59.35 -26.29 -21.63
C GLY A 393 57.94 -26.17 -22.23
N PHE A 394 57.08 -27.16 -21.99
CA PHE A 394 55.66 -27.10 -22.38
C PHE A 394 54.91 -25.91 -21.76
N PHE A 395 55.36 -25.38 -20.60
CA PHE A 395 54.77 -24.17 -20.04
C PHE A 395 55.07 -22.95 -20.94
N CYS A 396 56.27 -22.87 -21.50
CA CYS A 396 56.62 -21.80 -22.42
C CYS A 396 55.88 -21.92 -23.76
N THR A 397 55.59 -23.14 -24.22
CA THR A 397 54.76 -23.34 -25.42
C THR A 397 53.29 -22.98 -25.17
N LYS A 398 52.74 -23.34 -23.99
CA LYS A 398 51.35 -23.02 -23.61
C LYS A 398 51.15 -21.54 -23.27
N PHE A 399 52.14 -20.89 -22.66
CA PHE A 399 52.05 -19.52 -22.16
C PHE A 399 53.15 -18.63 -22.76
N GLN A 400 53.17 -18.52 -24.09
CA GLN A 400 54.19 -17.77 -24.84
C GLN A 400 54.35 -16.32 -24.36
N ASN A 401 53.25 -15.64 -24.01
CA ASN A 401 53.30 -14.26 -23.52
C ASN A 401 53.98 -14.11 -22.16
N LEU A 402 54.04 -15.17 -21.36
CA LEU A 402 54.67 -15.16 -20.04
C LEU A 402 56.14 -15.57 -20.10
N CYS A 403 56.54 -16.40 -21.06
CA CYS A 403 57.92 -16.88 -21.20
C CYS A 403 58.81 -15.85 -21.94
N ARG A 404 59.01 -14.68 -21.32
CA ARG A 404 59.82 -13.55 -21.82
C ARG A 404 60.79 -13.05 -20.76
N LYS A 405 61.87 -12.37 -21.17
CA LYS A 405 62.93 -11.92 -20.24
C LYS A 405 62.42 -10.94 -19.20
N GLU A 406 61.50 -10.05 -19.56
CA GLU A 406 60.85 -9.12 -18.62
C GLU A 406 60.10 -9.82 -17.48
N ASN A 407 59.70 -11.07 -17.68
CA ASN A 407 58.95 -11.88 -16.73
C ASN A 407 59.85 -12.83 -15.92
N VAL A 408 61.16 -12.59 -15.89
CA VAL A 408 62.12 -13.35 -15.06
C VAL A 408 62.55 -12.48 -13.89
N MET A 409 62.30 -12.95 -12.67
CA MET A 409 62.69 -12.28 -11.43
C MET A 409 64.02 -12.81 -10.93
N ILE A 410 64.96 -11.90 -10.69
CA ILE A 410 66.27 -12.19 -10.10
C ILE A 410 66.28 -11.59 -8.68
N SER A 411 66.69 -12.38 -7.70
CA SER A 411 66.85 -11.95 -6.31
C SER A 411 68.25 -12.32 -5.81
N CYS A 412 69.06 -11.31 -5.54
CA CYS A 412 70.30 -11.39 -4.78
C CYS A 412 70.08 -10.85 -3.35
#